data_AF-A0A8C5S1K7-F1
#
_entry.id   AF-A0A8C5S1K7-F1
#
_cell.length_a   1.000
_cell.length_b   1.000
_cell.length_c   1.000
_cell.angle_alpha   90.00
_cell.angle_beta   90.00
_cell.angle_gamma   90.00
#
_symmetry.space_group_name_H-M   'P 1'
#
loop_
_entity.id
_entity.type
_entity.pdbx_description
1 polymer ?
#
loop_
_entity_poly.entity_id
_entity_poly.type
_entity_poly.pdbx_seq_one_letter_code
_entity_poly.pdbx_strand_id
1 'polypeptide(L)'
;MAKCCGPAVGQFPFPSSPPGSHSHAASPHVSEASVGCGQVGPVSRFGEQVPKRPRNAGRNCSKCEVLENQHWLLLHPPLLPLPSQARPGMGREGEGVGAARAGNLTFMVGGVEQEFDAAKELLTCMGSNVVYCGEVGTGQAAKICNNMLLAISMIGTAETMNLGIRLGLDPKLLAKILNMSSGRCWSSDTYNPVPGVMEGVPSANNYQGGFGTTLMAKDLGLAQISATNTKSPVPLGSLAHQIYRIMCAKGYAQKDFSSVFQFLREEENL
;
A
#
# COMPACT_ATOMS: atom_id res chain seq x y z
N MET A 1 -9.54 -12.94 -43.82
CA MET A 1 -8.51 -12.47 -44.76
C MET A 1 -8.17 -11.02 -44.45
N ALA A 2 -6.99 -10.77 -43.87
CA ALA A 2 -6.26 -9.51 -44.01
C ALA A 2 -4.80 -9.81 -43.71
N LYS A 3 -3.94 -9.58 -44.70
CA LYS A 3 -2.54 -9.97 -44.78
C LYS A 3 -1.65 -8.99 -44.02
N CYS A 4 -0.57 -9.54 -43.48
CA CYS A 4 0.63 -8.86 -43.00
C CYS A 4 1.29 -7.98 -44.07
N CYS A 5 1.87 -6.85 -43.64
CA CYS A 5 3.13 -6.30 -44.13
C CYS A 5 3.79 -5.54 -42.96
N GLY A 6 4.97 -5.98 -42.50
CA GLY A 6 5.89 -5.19 -41.65
C GLY A 6 7.03 -4.61 -42.50
N PRO A 7 8.20 -4.25 -41.91
CA PRO A 7 8.43 -3.40 -40.74
C PRO A 7 9.33 -2.19 -41.11
N ALA A 8 9.37 -1.15 -40.27
CA ALA A 8 10.43 -0.14 -40.32
C ALA A 8 11.12 -0.08 -38.96
N VAL A 9 12.31 -0.69 -38.91
CA VAL A 9 13.19 -0.75 -37.73
C VAL A 9 14.03 0.52 -37.73
N GLY A 10 13.77 1.42 -36.78
CA GLY A 10 14.64 2.57 -36.49
C GLY A 10 15.77 2.12 -35.56
N GLN A 11 16.99 2.07 -36.07
CA GLN A 11 18.21 1.77 -35.31
C GLN A 11 18.57 2.95 -34.39
N PHE A 12 18.61 2.72 -33.07
CA PHE A 12 19.33 3.57 -32.12
C PHE A 12 20.78 3.07 -32.01
N PRO A 13 21.81 3.95 -31.98
CA PRO A 13 23.18 3.51 -31.86
C PRO A 13 23.57 3.29 -30.39
N PHE A 14 23.92 2.05 -30.04
CA PHE A 14 24.75 1.74 -28.87
C PHE A 14 26.20 1.54 -29.35
N PRO A 15 27.22 2.07 -28.64
CA PRO A 15 28.60 1.78 -28.98
C PRO A 15 28.99 0.36 -28.53
N SER A 16 29.50 -0.42 -29.48
CA SER A 16 30.12 -1.73 -29.29
C SER A 16 31.59 -1.59 -28.86
N SER A 17 32.04 -2.42 -27.92
CA SER A 17 33.46 -2.63 -27.60
C SER A 17 33.92 -4.00 -28.11
N PRO A 18 35.16 -4.14 -28.61
CA PRO A 18 35.94 -5.37 -28.35
C PRO A 18 37.49 -5.11 -28.30
N PRO A 19 38.40 -6.13 -28.21
CA PRO A 19 38.60 -7.07 -27.09
C PRO A 19 40.11 -7.33 -26.73
N GLY A 20 40.36 -8.12 -25.67
CA GLY A 20 41.62 -8.87 -25.40
C GLY A 20 42.52 -8.28 -24.30
N SER A 21 43.25 -9.02 -23.45
CA SER A 21 43.48 -10.47 -23.31
C SER A 21 44.33 -10.74 -22.04
N HIS A 22 44.06 -11.86 -21.36
CA HIS A 22 44.92 -12.71 -20.51
C HIS A 22 45.86 -12.12 -19.42
N SER A 23 45.74 -12.60 -18.18
CA SER A 23 46.64 -13.64 -17.63
C SER A 23 46.36 -13.99 -16.15
N HIS A 24 46.75 -15.23 -15.81
CA HIS A 24 46.62 -15.98 -14.56
C HIS A 24 47.16 -15.30 -13.28
N ALA A 25 46.61 -15.64 -12.11
CA ALA A 25 47.26 -16.54 -11.13
C ALA A 25 46.53 -16.63 -9.75
N ALA A 26 46.32 -17.88 -9.34
CA ALA A 26 46.47 -18.48 -7.99
C ALA A 26 45.87 -17.83 -6.71
N SER A 27 45.01 -18.62 -6.06
CA SER A 27 44.76 -18.63 -4.60
C SER A 27 46.01 -18.97 -3.78
N PRO A 28 45.98 -18.71 -2.46
CA PRO A 28 45.83 -19.85 -1.53
C PRO A 28 44.87 -19.63 -0.33
N HIS A 29 44.51 -20.76 0.30
CA HIS A 29 43.81 -20.98 1.58
C HIS A 29 44.35 -20.11 2.76
N VAL A 30 43.70 -19.90 3.92
CA VAL A 30 43.17 -20.75 5.03
C VAL A 30 42.46 -19.72 5.98
N SER A 31 41.34 -19.91 6.70
CA SER A 31 41.13 -20.76 7.89
C SER A 31 39.67 -20.72 8.37
N GLU A 32 39.20 -21.87 8.87
CA GLU A 32 37.95 -22.13 9.58
C GLU A 32 37.83 -21.41 10.94
N ALA A 33 36.59 -21.20 11.39
CA ALA A 33 36.22 -21.31 12.81
C ALA A 33 34.72 -21.67 12.93
N SER A 34 34.47 -22.90 13.37
CA SER A 34 33.17 -23.49 13.68
C SER A 34 33.11 -23.79 15.18
N VAL A 35 32.12 -23.26 15.92
CA VAL A 35 31.62 -23.76 17.22
C VAL A 35 30.21 -23.18 17.38
N GLY A 36 29.14 -23.89 17.76
CA GLY A 36 28.93 -25.27 18.15
C GLY A 36 27.41 -25.50 18.33
N CYS A 37 27.00 -26.76 18.12
CA CYS A 37 25.65 -27.26 18.28
C CYS A 37 25.27 -27.41 19.76
N GLY A 38 24.01 -27.14 20.11
CA GLY A 38 23.43 -27.42 21.42
C GLY A 38 21.92 -27.64 21.34
N GLN A 39 21.49 -28.89 21.13
CA GLN A 39 20.14 -29.38 21.42
C GLN A 39 20.01 -29.66 22.92
N VAL A 40 18.87 -29.32 23.56
CA VAL A 40 17.78 -30.19 24.15
C VAL A 40 16.79 -29.24 24.87
N GLY A 41 15.49 -29.18 24.57
CA GLY A 41 14.44 -30.01 25.19
C GLY A 41 13.33 -29.10 25.82
N PRO A 42 12.06 -29.55 25.98
CA PRO A 42 10.85 -28.70 25.98
C PRO A 42 10.22 -28.44 27.38
N VAL A 43 8.98 -27.89 27.40
CA VAL A 43 8.04 -27.64 28.54
C VAL A 43 8.00 -26.14 28.95
N SER A 44 6.89 -25.39 28.97
CA SER A 44 5.61 -25.65 29.67
C SER A 44 4.48 -24.74 29.15
N ARG A 45 3.25 -25.28 29.15
CA ARG A 45 1.98 -24.54 29.12
C ARG A 45 1.93 -23.50 30.25
N PHE A 46 1.53 -22.27 29.96
CA PHE A 46 1.08 -21.33 30.99
C PHE A 46 -0.44 -21.24 30.97
N GLY A 47 -1.02 -21.62 32.11
CA GLY A 47 -2.45 -21.62 32.38
C GLY A 47 -2.99 -20.21 32.62
N GLU A 48 -4.15 -19.98 32.02
CA GLU A 48 -5.36 -19.37 32.57
C GLU A 48 -5.27 -18.81 34.02
N GLN A 49 -5.20 -17.48 34.14
CA GLN A 49 -5.71 -16.75 35.32
C GLN A 49 -6.27 -15.38 34.89
N VAL A 50 -7.59 -15.29 34.76
CA VAL A 50 -8.32 -14.02 34.59
C VAL A 50 -8.86 -13.57 35.96
N PRO A 51 -8.57 -12.35 36.45
CA PRO A 51 -9.17 -11.84 37.68
C PRO A 51 -10.61 -11.37 37.42
N LYS A 52 -11.56 -11.87 38.21
CA LYS A 52 -12.98 -11.43 38.20
C LYS A 52 -13.12 -10.07 38.90
N ARG A 53 -13.79 -9.10 38.24
CA ARG A 53 -14.35 -7.88 38.86
C ARG A 53 -15.81 -7.64 38.40
N PRO A 54 -16.60 -6.89 39.19
CA PRO A 54 -18.03 -7.16 39.35
C PRO A 54 -18.93 -6.47 38.30
N ARG A 55 -20.04 -7.14 37.99
CA ARG A 55 -21.16 -6.67 37.16
C ARG A 55 -22.00 -5.63 37.90
N ASN A 56 -22.31 -4.52 37.23
CA ASN A 56 -23.58 -3.79 37.30
C ASN A 56 -23.62 -2.84 36.09
N ALA A 57 -24.30 -3.19 35.00
CA ALA A 57 -25.73 -3.06 34.72
C ALA A 57 -26.06 -1.73 33.98
N GLY A 58 -26.17 -1.83 32.65
CA GLY A 58 -26.55 -0.71 31.79
C GLY A 58 -26.76 -1.10 30.32
N ARG A 59 -27.87 -1.82 30.05
CA ARG A 59 -28.50 -2.14 28.75
C ARG A 59 -27.82 -3.19 27.84
N ASN A 60 -28.52 -4.32 27.77
CA ASN A 60 -28.21 -5.55 27.04
C ASN A 60 -28.24 -5.38 25.51
N CYS A 61 -27.14 -5.79 24.86
CA CYS A 61 -27.18 -6.51 23.59
C CYS A 61 -26.28 -7.74 23.76
N SER A 62 -26.87 -8.94 23.81
CA SER A 62 -26.14 -10.21 23.93
C SER A 62 -25.25 -10.53 22.73
N LYS A 63 -25.27 -9.71 21.67
CA LYS A 63 -24.35 -9.79 20.52
C LYS A 63 -23.04 -9.01 20.71
N CYS A 64 -22.89 -8.19 21.76
CA CYS A 64 -21.68 -7.39 21.97
C CYS A 64 -20.56 -8.11 22.75
N GLU A 65 -20.87 -9.13 23.57
CA GLU A 65 -19.86 -9.87 24.36
C GLU A 65 -18.87 -10.68 23.50
N VAL A 66 -19.17 -10.93 22.22
CA VAL A 66 -18.28 -11.65 21.29
C VAL A 66 -17.08 -10.79 20.85
N LEU A 67 -17.11 -9.48 21.11
CA LEU A 67 -16.04 -8.56 20.69
C LEU A 67 -14.84 -8.52 21.65
N GLU A 68 -14.94 -9.09 22.84
CA GLU A 68 -13.91 -8.90 23.88
C GLU A 68 -12.65 -9.77 23.70
N ASN A 69 -12.61 -10.67 22.70
CA ASN A 69 -11.53 -11.67 22.63
C ASN A 69 -10.89 -11.97 21.27
N GLN A 70 -11.10 -11.22 20.18
CA GLN A 70 -10.48 -11.59 18.90
C GLN A 70 -10.08 -10.41 17.99
N HIS A 71 -8.83 -10.46 17.49
CA HIS A 71 -8.12 -9.51 16.63
C HIS A 71 -8.69 -9.39 15.18
N TRP A 72 -10.00 -9.30 15.00
CA TRP A 72 -10.65 -9.49 13.68
C TRP A 72 -10.99 -8.22 12.87
N LEU A 73 -10.68 -7.03 13.35
CA LEU A 73 -11.12 -5.80 12.68
C LEU A 73 -9.95 -5.04 12.06
N LEU A 74 -9.76 -5.20 10.74
CA LEU A 74 -9.03 -4.23 9.93
C LEU A 74 -9.92 -3.04 9.57
N LEU A 75 -10.08 -2.17 10.53
CA LEU A 75 -9.76 -0.75 10.37
C LEU A 75 -9.00 -0.39 11.65
N HIS A 76 -7.75 0.00 11.53
CA HIS A 76 -7.16 0.84 12.58
C HIS A 76 -7.68 2.26 12.29
N PRO A 77 -8.70 2.79 13.00
CA PRO A 77 -8.87 4.24 13.01
C PRO A 77 -7.60 4.85 13.61
N PRO A 78 -7.12 6.01 13.11
CA PRO A 78 -6.11 6.75 13.85
C PRO A 78 -6.69 7.07 15.23
N LEU A 79 -5.98 6.67 16.28
CA LEU A 79 -6.19 7.22 17.62
C LEU A 79 -5.90 8.72 17.53
N LEU A 80 -6.94 9.54 17.38
CA LEU A 80 -6.88 10.99 17.52
C LEU A 80 -7.73 11.44 18.72
N PRO A 81 -7.34 12.53 19.39
CA PRO A 81 -7.86 12.90 20.69
C PRO A 81 -9.32 13.34 20.65
N LEU A 82 -9.97 13.22 21.82
CA LEU A 82 -11.37 13.53 22.11
C LEU A 82 -11.84 14.90 21.54
N PRO A 83 -13.16 15.05 21.27
CA PRO A 83 -13.73 16.08 20.40
C PRO A 83 -13.85 17.48 21.03
N SER A 84 -12.86 17.96 21.79
CA SER A 84 -12.92 19.28 22.42
C SER A 84 -12.09 20.37 21.71
N GLN A 85 -11.50 20.14 20.53
CA GLN A 85 -10.63 21.13 19.86
C GLN A 85 -10.79 21.25 18.33
N ALA A 86 -11.97 21.00 17.77
CA ALA A 86 -12.20 21.30 16.35
C ALA A 86 -12.30 22.83 16.12
N ARG A 87 -11.30 23.44 15.47
CA ARG A 87 -11.39 24.81 14.91
C ARG A 87 -12.10 24.78 13.54
N PRO A 88 -12.80 25.86 13.13
CA PRO A 88 -13.44 25.92 11.82
C PRO A 88 -12.38 26.08 10.71
N GLY A 89 -12.37 25.15 9.76
CA GLY A 89 -11.42 25.10 8.63
C GLY A 89 -11.02 23.69 8.19
N MET A 90 -11.80 22.67 8.53
CA MET A 90 -11.45 21.26 8.34
C MET A 90 -11.52 20.88 6.85
N GLY A 91 -10.36 20.58 6.26
CA GLY A 91 -10.20 20.16 4.87
C GLY A 91 -11.00 18.91 4.53
N ARG A 92 -11.38 18.77 3.25
CA ARG A 92 -12.11 17.60 2.72
C ARG A 92 -11.41 16.29 3.14
N GLU A 93 -12.23 15.40 3.68
CA GLU A 93 -11.85 14.16 4.34
C GLU A 93 -11.28 13.14 3.34
N GLY A 94 -10.34 12.29 3.76
CA GLY A 94 -9.73 11.27 2.89
C GLY A 94 -10.68 10.14 2.51
N GLU A 95 -10.45 9.48 1.36
CA GLU A 95 -11.35 8.46 0.83
C GLU A 95 -11.64 7.30 1.78
N GLY A 96 -10.66 6.86 2.58
CA GLY A 96 -10.89 5.85 3.61
C GLY A 96 -11.85 6.33 4.71
N VAL A 97 -11.78 7.63 5.06
CA VAL A 97 -12.69 8.27 6.02
C VAL A 97 -14.06 8.52 5.37
N GLY A 98 -14.08 8.91 4.10
CA GLY A 98 -15.31 9.10 3.32
C GLY A 98 -16.09 7.79 3.17
N ALA A 99 -15.42 6.71 2.77
CA ALA A 99 -16.02 5.37 2.67
C ALA A 99 -16.52 4.86 4.02
N ALA A 100 -15.77 5.10 5.11
CA ALA A 100 -16.19 4.72 6.46
C ALA A 100 -17.46 5.45 6.89
N ARG A 101 -17.57 6.76 6.62
CA ARG A 101 -18.78 7.54 6.92
C ARG A 101 -19.97 7.15 6.05
N ALA A 102 -19.72 6.82 4.79
CA ALA A 102 -20.75 6.43 3.84
C ALA A 102 -21.22 4.97 4.00
N GLY A 103 -20.58 4.17 4.87
CA GLY A 103 -20.86 2.75 5.00
C GLY A 103 -20.47 1.93 3.76
N ASN A 104 -19.51 2.42 2.96
CA ASN A 104 -19.11 1.83 1.68
C ASN A 104 -17.70 1.23 1.74
N LEU A 105 -17.27 0.79 2.92
CA LEU A 105 -16.01 0.09 3.09
C LEU A 105 -15.99 -1.26 2.37
N THR A 106 -14.79 -1.69 1.99
CA THR A 106 -14.54 -3.04 1.52
C THR A 106 -13.77 -3.80 2.60
N PHE A 107 -14.37 -4.88 3.12
CA PHE A 107 -13.77 -5.77 4.10
C PHE A 107 -13.19 -7.01 3.42
N MET A 108 -11.92 -7.28 3.68
CA MET A 108 -11.22 -8.49 3.26
C MET A 108 -11.01 -9.37 4.50
N VAL A 109 -11.77 -10.45 4.61
CA VAL A 109 -11.91 -11.24 5.85
C VAL A 109 -11.23 -12.58 5.70
N GLY A 110 -10.21 -12.84 6.52
CA GLY A 110 -9.65 -14.18 6.70
C GLY A 110 -10.12 -14.75 8.03
N GLY A 111 -10.43 -16.04 8.10
CA GLY A 111 -10.98 -16.66 9.30
C GLY A 111 -11.40 -18.11 9.07
N VAL A 112 -12.09 -18.67 10.05
CA VAL A 112 -12.81 -19.95 9.90
C VAL A 112 -14.05 -19.70 9.06
N GLU A 113 -14.23 -20.44 7.96
CA GLU A 113 -15.30 -20.20 6.98
C GLU A 113 -16.69 -20.22 7.62
N GLN A 114 -16.92 -21.11 8.58
CA GLN A 114 -18.19 -21.23 9.29
C GLN A 114 -18.58 -19.96 10.07
N GLU A 115 -17.59 -19.16 10.49
CA GLU A 115 -17.80 -17.91 11.23
C GLU A 115 -17.98 -16.70 10.30
N PHE A 116 -17.73 -16.86 8.99
CA PHE A 116 -17.76 -15.75 8.04
C PHE A 116 -19.15 -15.14 7.91
N ASP A 117 -20.21 -15.96 7.84
CA ASP A 117 -21.57 -15.45 7.67
C ASP A 117 -22.01 -14.58 8.86
N ALA A 118 -21.67 -14.99 10.08
CA ALA A 118 -21.91 -14.21 11.29
C ALA A 118 -21.15 -12.88 11.28
N ALA A 119 -19.87 -12.90 10.87
CA ALA A 119 -19.10 -11.68 10.71
C ALA A 119 -19.66 -10.76 9.60
N LYS A 120 -20.09 -11.34 8.48
CA LYS A 120 -20.62 -10.63 7.32
C LYS A 120 -21.88 -9.83 7.65
N GLU A 121 -22.78 -10.37 8.47
CA GLU A 121 -23.96 -9.64 8.94
C GLU A 121 -23.58 -8.31 9.62
N LEU A 122 -22.55 -8.33 10.47
CA LEU A 122 -22.07 -7.14 11.18
C LEU A 122 -21.31 -6.20 10.25
N LEU A 123 -20.42 -6.74 9.41
CA LEU A 123 -19.54 -5.94 8.55
C LEU A 123 -20.32 -5.22 7.44
N THR A 124 -21.43 -5.78 6.97
CA THR A 124 -22.27 -5.16 5.94
C THR A 124 -22.97 -3.88 6.45
N CYS A 125 -23.06 -3.68 7.77
CA CYS A 125 -23.55 -2.41 8.33
C CYS A 125 -22.58 -1.24 8.11
N MET A 126 -21.30 -1.54 7.84
CA MET A 126 -20.24 -0.54 7.66
C MET A 126 -19.65 -0.55 6.24
N GLY A 127 -19.94 -1.58 5.44
CA GLY A 127 -19.29 -1.81 4.17
C GLY A 127 -20.23 -2.27 3.08
N SER A 128 -19.96 -1.83 1.86
CA SER A 128 -20.68 -2.26 0.66
C SER A 128 -20.18 -3.60 0.13
N ASN A 129 -18.95 -3.98 0.45
CA ASN A 129 -18.34 -5.22 0.01
C ASN A 129 -17.70 -5.97 1.18
N VAL A 130 -18.07 -7.22 1.38
CA VAL A 130 -17.46 -8.11 2.38
C VAL A 130 -17.04 -9.39 1.65
N VAL A 131 -15.73 -9.61 1.57
CA VAL A 131 -15.13 -10.69 0.79
C VAL A 131 -14.39 -11.65 1.72
N TYR A 132 -14.74 -12.93 1.67
CA TYR A 132 -13.99 -13.98 2.33
C TYR A 132 -12.70 -14.29 1.56
N CYS A 133 -11.57 -14.28 2.24
CA CYS A 133 -10.24 -14.45 1.65
C CYS A 133 -9.60 -15.81 1.97
N GLY A 134 -10.24 -16.63 2.82
CA GLY A 134 -9.71 -17.92 3.29
C GLY A 134 -9.35 -17.90 4.77
N GLU A 135 -8.33 -18.65 5.15
CA GLU A 135 -7.90 -18.81 6.54
C GLU A 135 -7.43 -17.50 7.20
N VAL A 136 -7.18 -17.56 8.52
CA VAL A 136 -6.65 -16.45 9.31
C VAL A 136 -5.40 -15.84 8.64
N GLY A 137 -5.40 -14.52 8.46
CA GLY A 137 -4.30 -13.79 7.84
C GLY A 137 -4.42 -13.57 6.33
N THR A 138 -5.26 -14.32 5.62
CA THR A 138 -5.47 -14.12 4.16
C THR A 138 -6.06 -12.76 3.81
N GLY A 139 -6.95 -12.21 4.65
CA GLY A 139 -7.46 -10.84 4.49
C GLY A 139 -6.36 -9.78 4.58
N GLN A 140 -5.38 -9.96 5.48
CA GLN A 140 -4.20 -9.10 5.56
C GLN A 140 -3.35 -9.23 4.29
N ALA A 141 -3.11 -10.47 3.84
CA ALA A 141 -2.34 -10.72 2.63
C ALA A 141 -2.98 -10.06 1.40
N ALA A 142 -4.29 -10.18 1.23
CA ALA A 142 -5.03 -9.52 0.15
C ALA A 142 -4.87 -7.99 0.20
N LYS A 143 -5.04 -7.38 1.38
CA LYS A 143 -4.90 -5.93 1.56
C LYS A 143 -3.48 -5.44 1.27
N ILE A 144 -2.48 -6.16 1.76
CA ILE A 144 -1.06 -5.85 1.54
C ILE A 144 -0.72 -5.90 0.05
N CYS A 145 -1.13 -6.96 -0.65
CA CYS A 145 -0.91 -7.09 -2.10
C CYS A 145 -1.59 -5.98 -2.88
N ASN A 146 -2.84 -5.64 -2.54
CA ASN A 146 -3.57 -4.53 -3.16
C ASN A 146 -2.84 -3.19 -2.97
N ASN A 147 -2.44 -2.88 -1.74
CA ASN A 147 -1.79 -1.60 -1.44
C ASN A 147 -0.38 -1.51 -2.05
N MET A 148 0.34 -2.63 -2.20
CA MET A 148 1.59 -2.68 -2.95
C MET A 148 1.38 -2.35 -4.44
N LEU A 149 0.39 -2.96 -5.09
CA LEU A 149 0.07 -2.65 -6.49
C LEU A 149 -0.39 -1.19 -6.67
N LEU A 150 -1.21 -0.69 -5.74
CA LEU A 150 -1.65 0.70 -5.70
C LEU A 150 -0.45 1.67 -5.64
N ALA A 151 0.51 1.42 -4.75
CA ALA A 151 1.71 2.23 -4.63
C ALA A 151 2.52 2.28 -5.92
N ILE A 152 2.76 1.11 -6.53
CA ILE A 152 3.50 0.98 -7.80
C ILE A 152 2.78 1.77 -8.90
N SER A 153 1.48 1.61 -9.01
CA SER A 153 0.67 2.25 -10.07
C SER A 153 0.56 3.76 -9.88
N MET A 154 0.49 4.23 -8.62
CA MET A 154 0.49 5.66 -8.31
C MET A 154 1.83 6.32 -8.64
N ILE A 155 2.96 5.69 -8.29
CA ILE A 155 4.30 6.16 -8.67
C ILE A 155 4.44 6.16 -10.19
N GLY A 156 4.07 5.06 -10.87
CA GLY A 156 4.13 4.98 -12.32
C GLY A 156 3.25 6.04 -13.02
N THR A 157 2.07 6.33 -12.47
CA THR A 157 1.21 7.42 -12.95
C THR A 157 1.89 8.77 -12.77
N ALA A 158 2.44 9.04 -11.59
CA ALA A 158 3.14 10.29 -11.29
C ALA A 158 4.36 10.51 -12.20
N GLU A 159 5.20 9.49 -12.39
CA GLU A 159 6.35 9.52 -13.28
C GLU A 159 5.94 9.76 -14.74
N THR A 160 4.95 9.02 -15.23
CA THR A 160 4.45 9.14 -16.61
C THR A 160 3.89 10.53 -16.86
N MET A 161 3.09 11.05 -15.93
CA MET A 161 2.53 12.39 -16.02
C MET A 161 3.62 13.46 -15.97
N ASN A 162 4.60 13.33 -15.07
CA ASN A 162 5.73 14.26 -14.98
C ASN A 162 6.55 14.28 -16.28
N LEU A 163 6.90 13.11 -16.80
CA LEU A 163 7.62 12.98 -18.06
C LEU A 163 6.84 13.63 -19.22
N GLY A 164 5.55 13.33 -19.35
CA GLY A 164 4.71 13.91 -20.40
C GLY A 164 4.60 15.43 -20.32
N ILE A 165 4.46 15.99 -19.12
CA ILE A 165 4.46 17.45 -18.91
C ILE A 165 5.80 18.05 -19.33
N ARG A 166 6.93 17.43 -18.98
CA ARG A 166 8.27 17.89 -19.39
C ARG A 166 8.52 17.77 -20.89
N LEU A 167 7.83 16.84 -21.56
CA LEU A 167 7.81 16.72 -23.02
C LEU A 167 6.84 17.72 -23.69
N GLY A 168 6.18 18.60 -22.90
CA GLY A 168 5.31 19.66 -23.41
C GLY A 168 3.85 19.27 -23.61
N LEU A 169 3.42 18.11 -23.08
CA LEU A 169 2.02 17.71 -23.15
C LEU A 169 1.17 18.42 -22.08
N ASP A 170 -0.04 18.83 -22.47
CA ASP A 170 -1.06 19.24 -21.51
C ASP A 170 -1.44 18.05 -20.60
N PRO A 171 -1.37 18.20 -19.27
CA PRO A 171 -1.66 17.11 -18.34
C PRO A 171 -3.09 16.57 -18.47
N LYS A 172 -4.10 17.41 -18.80
CA LYS A 172 -5.47 16.93 -18.97
C LYS A 172 -5.60 16.06 -20.22
N LEU A 173 -4.98 16.46 -21.33
CA LEU A 173 -4.90 15.65 -22.54
C LEU A 173 -4.21 14.31 -22.28
N LEU A 174 -3.05 14.31 -21.59
CA LEU A 174 -2.32 13.08 -21.29
C LEU A 174 -3.13 12.14 -20.39
N ALA A 175 -3.75 12.65 -19.33
CA ALA A 175 -4.63 11.85 -18.46
C ALA A 175 -5.79 11.23 -19.25
N LYS A 176 -6.41 11.99 -20.16
CA LYS A 176 -7.47 11.46 -21.04
C LYS A 176 -6.95 10.30 -21.89
N ILE A 177 -5.77 10.43 -22.50
CA ILE A 177 -5.15 9.38 -23.33
C ILE A 177 -4.87 8.13 -22.49
N LEU A 178 -4.24 8.28 -21.31
CA LEU A 178 -3.96 7.15 -20.41
C LEU A 178 -5.25 6.42 -20.02
N ASN A 179 -6.30 7.16 -19.68
CA ASN A 179 -7.57 6.63 -19.18
C ASN A 179 -8.46 5.99 -20.26
N MET A 180 -8.10 6.10 -21.54
CA MET A 180 -8.73 5.36 -22.65
C MET A 180 -7.81 4.31 -23.28
N SER A 181 -6.63 4.08 -22.69
CA SER A 181 -5.59 3.20 -23.23
C SER A 181 -5.21 2.10 -22.23
N SER A 182 -4.24 1.27 -22.60
CA SER A 182 -3.73 0.17 -21.77
C SER A 182 -3.02 0.63 -20.48
N GLY A 183 -2.63 1.90 -20.39
CA GLY A 183 -2.03 2.48 -19.19
C GLY A 183 -3.04 2.84 -18.09
N ARG A 184 -4.35 2.68 -18.33
CA ARG A 184 -5.39 3.04 -17.35
C ARG A 184 -5.24 2.23 -16.07
N CYS A 185 -5.25 2.92 -14.94
CA CYS A 185 -5.38 2.32 -13.62
C CYS A 185 -6.20 3.24 -12.70
N TRP A 186 -6.60 2.73 -11.53
CA TRP A 186 -7.38 3.51 -10.56
C TRP A 186 -6.69 4.82 -10.17
N SER A 187 -5.35 4.81 -10.04
CA SER A 187 -4.56 6.00 -9.74
C SER A 187 -4.64 7.08 -10.82
N SER A 188 -4.88 6.72 -12.09
CA SER A 188 -4.93 7.69 -13.19
C SER A 188 -6.35 8.20 -13.49
N ASP A 189 -7.37 7.34 -13.32
CA ASP A 189 -8.75 7.63 -13.72
C ASP A 189 -9.69 8.04 -12.58
N THR A 190 -9.34 7.70 -11.33
CA THR A 190 -10.15 7.98 -10.14
C THR A 190 -9.40 8.84 -9.12
N TYR A 191 -8.06 8.77 -9.09
CA TYR A 191 -7.24 9.42 -8.06
C TYR A 191 -6.01 10.17 -8.60
N ASN A 192 -6.19 10.91 -9.69
CA ASN A 192 -5.06 11.45 -10.45
C ASN A 192 -4.13 12.35 -9.59
N PRO A 193 -2.80 12.10 -9.58
CA PRO A 193 -1.88 12.78 -8.67
C PRO A 193 -1.52 14.21 -9.11
N VAL A 194 -1.90 14.63 -10.31
CA VAL A 194 -1.53 15.95 -10.86
C VAL A 194 -2.57 17.01 -10.50
N PRO A 195 -2.18 18.11 -9.83
CA PRO A 195 -3.10 19.20 -9.50
C PRO A 195 -3.77 19.79 -10.75
N GLY A 196 -5.09 19.96 -10.70
CA GLY A 196 -5.88 20.55 -11.78
C GLY A 196 -6.36 19.58 -12.86
N VAL A 197 -5.95 18.30 -12.83
CA VAL A 197 -6.47 17.28 -13.77
C VAL A 197 -7.85 16.78 -13.36
N MET A 198 -8.07 16.57 -12.07
CA MET A 198 -9.30 16.01 -11.52
C MET A 198 -9.73 16.80 -10.28
N GLU A 199 -11.04 17.01 -10.13
CA GLU A 199 -11.63 17.62 -8.94
C GLU A 199 -11.97 16.56 -7.90
N GLY A 200 -12.11 16.97 -6.63
CA GLY A 200 -12.53 16.06 -5.55
C GLY A 200 -11.45 15.10 -5.05
N VAL A 201 -10.26 15.10 -5.64
CA VAL A 201 -9.09 14.31 -5.20
C VAL A 201 -8.08 15.16 -4.42
N PRO A 202 -7.20 14.57 -3.59
CA PRO A 202 -6.25 15.33 -2.77
C PRO A 202 -5.30 16.22 -3.56
N SER A 203 -4.91 15.84 -4.77
CA SER A 203 -4.03 16.67 -5.63
C SER A 203 -4.66 18.05 -5.96
N ALA A 204 -5.98 18.16 -5.96
CA ALA A 204 -6.71 19.42 -6.11
C ALA A 204 -6.75 20.26 -4.81
N ASN A 205 -6.32 19.71 -3.68
CA ASN A 205 -6.34 20.36 -2.36
C ASN A 205 -4.97 20.26 -1.65
N ASN A 206 -3.88 20.50 -2.39
CA ASN A 206 -2.50 20.47 -1.88
C ASN A 206 -2.15 19.17 -1.11
N TYR A 207 -2.72 18.05 -1.55
CA TYR A 207 -2.55 16.72 -0.97
C TYR A 207 -2.96 16.62 0.51
N GLN A 208 -3.92 17.43 0.95
CA GLN A 208 -4.50 17.33 2.28
C GLN A 208 -5.54 16.21 2.36
N GLY A 209 -5.64 15.59 3.53
CA GLY A 209 -6.56 14.47 3.76
C GLY A 209 -6.07 13.20 3.06
N GLY A 210 -7.00 12.49 2.43
CA GLY A 210 -6.69 11.27 1.67
C GLY A 210 -6.17 10.10 2.51
N PHE A 211 -5.34 9.26 1.88
CA PHE A 211 -4.60 8.18 2.51
C PHE A 211 -3.15 8.62 2.73
N GLY A 212 -2.81 8.90 3.99
CA GLY A 212 -1.52 9.51 4.34
C GLY A 212 -0.30 8.67 3.93
N THR A 213 0.74 9.36 3.48
CA THR A 213 2.03 8.77 3.06
C THR A 213 2.64 7.87 4.13
N THR A 214 2.52 8.23 5.42
CA THR A 214 2.96 7.38 6.54
C THR A 214 2.25 6.02 6.56
N LEU A 215 0.95 5.99 6.26
CA LEU A 215 0.17 4.75 6.22
C LEU A 215 0.53 3.91 4.99
N MET A 216 0.71 4.54 3.83
CA MET A 216 1.21 3.85 2.64
C MET A 216 2.59 3.22 2.90
N ALA A 217 3.53 3.98 3.49
CA ALA A 217 4.86 3.47 3.83
C ALA A 217 4.79 2.30 4.83
N LYS A 218 3.87 2.35 5.81
CA LYS A 218 3.63 1.24 6.74
C LYS A 218 3.16 -0.02 6.01
N ASP A 219 2.15 0.09 5.15
CA ASP A 219 1.59 -1.06 4.43
C ASP A 219 2.61 -1.68 3.47
N LEU A 220 3.45 -0.86 2.83
CA LEU A 220 4.58 -1.32 2.02
C LEU A 220 5.68 -1.98 2.87
N GLY A 221 5.88 -1.53 4.11
CA GLY A 221 6.73 -2.21 5.08
C GLY A 221 6.23 -3.63 5.39
N LEU A 222 4.92 -3.80 5.58
CA LEU A 222 4.31 -5.12 5.74
C LEU A 222 4.45 -5.98 4.47
N ALA A 223 4.30 -5.38 3.28
CA ALA A 223 4.55 -6.06 2.01
C ALA A 223 6.00 -6.56 1.90
N GLN A 224 6.97 -5.73 2.29
CA GLN A 224 8.38 -6.09 2.26
C GLN A 224 8.70 -7.25 3.23
N ILE A 225 8.17 -7.20 4.46
CA ILE A 225 8.34 -8.28 5.45
C ILE A 225 7.75 -9.59 4.91
N SER A 226 6.51 -9.54 4.39
CA SER A 226 5.84 -10.70 3.81
C SER A 226 6.63 -11.28 2.63
N ALA A 227 7.07 -10.44 1.70
CA ALA A 227 7.85 -10.86 0.54
C ALA A 227 9.19 -11.51 0.94
N THR A 228 9.88 -10.98 1.95
CA THR A 228 11.09 -11.61 2.51
C THR A 228 10.78 -12.98 3.12
N ASN A 229 9.72 -13.08 3.92
CA ASN A 229 9.32 -14.33 4.57
C ASN A 229 8.90 -15.42 3.57
N THR A 230 8.21 -15.04 2.48
CA THR A 230 7.76 -15.95 1.42
C THR A 230 8.78 -16.12 0.30
N LYS A 231 9.96 -15.48 0.39
CA LYS A 231 11.02 -15.49 -0.64
C LYS A 231 10.50 -15.04 -2.01
N SER A 232 9.58 -14.09 -2.04
CA SER A 232 8.94 -13.59 -3.26
C SER A 232 9.66 -12.33 -3.78
N PRO A 233 10.16 -12.31 -5.02
CA PRO A 233 10.81 -11.13 -5.57
C PRO A 233 9.78 -10.04 -5.90
N VAL A 234 9.93 -8.86 -5.29
CA VAL A 234 9.01 -7.72 -5.49
C VAL A 234 9.77 -6.42 -5.82
N PRO A 235 10.64 -6.39 -6.85
CA PRO A 235 11.56 -5.27 -7.09
C PRO A 235 10.87 -3.89 -7.17
N LEU A 236 9.74 -3.80 -7.88
CA LEU A 236 8.96 -2.56 -7.97
C LEU A 236 8.31 -2.18 -6.64
N GLY A 237 7.80 -3.16 -5.89
CA GLY A 237 7.23 -2.94 -4.55
C GLY A 237 8.29 -2.48 -3.55
N SER A 238 9.50 -3.05 -3.62
CA SER A 238 10.65 -2.64 -2.81
C SER A 238 11.08 -1.21 -3.10
N LEU A 239 11.16 -0.82 -4.37
CA LEU A 239 11.47 0.56 -4.75
C LEU A 239 10.36 1.52 -4.28
N ALA A 240 9.09 1.16 -4.49
CA ALA A 240 7.95 1.93 -4.02
C ALA A 240 8.00 2.14 -2.50
N HIS A 241 8.33 1.09 -1.73
CA HIS A 241 8.52 1.19 -0.29
C HIS A 241 9.60 2.22 0.06
N GLN A 242 10.77 2.18 -0.61
CA GLN A 242 11.85 3.14 -0.33
C GLN A 242 11.45 4.58 -0.71
N ILE A 243 10.76 4.79 -1.83
CA ILE A 243 10.28 6.11 -2.25
C ILE A 243 9.37 6.72 -1.18
N TYR A 244 8.35 5.97 -0.73
CA TYR A 244 7.44 6.47 0.31
C TYR A 244 8.13 6.66 1.67
N ARG A 245 9.16 5.87 1.99
CA ARG A 245 9.99 6.09 3.18
C ARG A 245 10.79 7.40 3.09
N ILE A 246 11.39 7.70 1.94
CA ILE A 246 12.10 8.95 1.68
C ILE A 246 11.13 10.14 1.78
N MET A 247 9.95 10.02 1.17
CA MET A 247 8.88 11.03 1.27
C MET A 247 8.51 11.32 2.74
N CYS A 248 8.33 10.28 3.56
CA CYS A 248 8.05 10.45 5.00
C CYS A 248 9.14 11.29 5.69
N ALA A 249 10.41 11.07 5.36
CA ALA A 249 11.54 11.82 5.92
C ALA A 249 11.68 13.25 5.37
N LYS A 250 11.11 13.53 4.18
CA LYS A 250 11.19 14.83 3.49
C LYS A 250 9.94 15.70 3.69
N GLY A 251 9.18 15.49 4.77
CA GLY A 251 8.03 16.34 5.13
C GLY A 251 6.70 15.97 4.46
N TYR A 252 6.64 14.87 3.72
CA TYR A 252 5.40 14.39 3.08
C TYR A 252 4.59 13.42 3.95
N ALA A 253 5.08 13.08 5.15
CA ALA A 253 4.49 12.06 6.02
C ALA A 253 2.97 12.17 6.23
N GLN A 254 2.47 13.41 6.37
CA GLN A 254 1.04 13.71 6.61
C GLN A 254 0.26 14.07 5.34
N LYS A 255 0.93 14.18 4.19
CA LYS A 255 0.27 14.40 2.91
C LYS A 255 -0.28 13.08 2.37
N ASP A 256 -1.33 13.17 1.58
CA ASP A 256 -1.85 12.05 0.82
C ASP A 256 -0.74 11.40 -0.05
N PHE A 257 -0.78 10.09 -0.20
CA PHE A 257 0.24 9.32 -0.93
C PHE A 257 0.38 9.74 -2.41
N SER A 258 -0.66 10.31 -3.04
CA SER A 258 -0.56 10.86 -4.40
C SER A 258 0.39 12.06 -4.50
N SER A 259 0.84 12.63 -3.36
CA SER A 259 1.88 13.66 -3.29
C SER A 259 3.24 13.20 -3.80
N VAL A 260 3.41 11.92 -4.15
CA VAL A 260 4.60 11.43 -4.83
C VAL A 260 4.87 12.16 -6.15
N PHE A 261 3.84 12.66 -6.84
CA PHE A 261 4.04 13.54 -8.00
C PHE A 261 4.71 14.86 -7.62
N GLN A 262 4.31 15.47 -6.51
CA GLN A 262 4.96 16.70 -6.01
C GLN A 262 6.42 16.42 -5.64
N PHE A 263 6.67 15.31 -4.95
CA PHE A 263 8.02 14.87 -4.60
C PHE A 263 8.93 14.66 -5.83
N LEU A 264 8.39 14.09 -6.92
CA LEU A 264 9.13 13.87 -8.17
C LEU A 264 9.34 15.15 -9.01
N ARG A 265 8.56 16.20 -8.74
CA ARG A 265 8.70 17.50 -9.41
C ARG A 265 9.64 18.47 -8.72
N GLU A 266 9.96 18.24 -7.44
CA GLU A 266 10.83 19.10 -6.62
C GLU A 266 12.30 18.99 -7.04
N GLU A 267 12.64 19.44 -8.25
CA GLU A 267 14.02 19.70 -8.71
C GLU A 267 14.04 20.89 -9.68
N GLU A 268 13.67 22.08 -9.21
CA GLU A 268 13.90 23.32 -9.97
C GLU A 268 14.75 24.36 -9.21
N ASN A 269 15.30 24.01 -8.03
CA ASN A 269 16.10 24.91 -7.20
C ASN A 269 17.44 24.30 -6.71
N LEU A 270 18.12 23.49 -7.53
CA LEU A 270 19.52 23.10 -7.29
C LEU A 270 20.43 23.71 -8.37
#